data_AF-A0A7V6R844-F1
#
_entry.id   AF-A0A7V6R844-F1
#
_cell.length_a   1.000
_cell.length_b   1.000
_cell.length_c   1.000
_cell.angle_alpha   90.00
_cell.angle_beta   90.00
_cell.angle_gamma   90.00
#
_symmetry.space_group_name_H-M   'P 1'
#
loop_
_entity.id
_entity.type
_entity.pdbx_description
1 polymer ?
#
loop_
_entity_poly.entity_id
_entity_poly.type
_entity_poly.pdbx_seq_one_letter_code
_entity_poly.pdbx_strand_id
1 'polypeptide(L)'
;MKKLMILCIVVALLLCSCSRKNESSNVDNITENGSEVTLPSDKAGTEENPDETGNAAEDTKTEETKENMEENEKGDVIKSLEDDLNKDGENEIIEIIQVTSKGENGEGTEEVEGKIRIKDKSNVREKTFVKKAQGFTGLMRDMSISDLDGDGYKDIFIIIPETGNTFSLSYFYIYSYKLDKSYLFNTDNKLAEFCKGFKFTYKGRGMLNIENDTYGFKVTVNLAETGIFPISDDEAGIQYNNSWVEPMPTEIGPSSKLTLVDTGDGAEIAVPLPVFGASVSNVIGEVDLFYSVNKDFEPVMKRFEIHLLDMGKKVKVGEWIIKQ
;
A
#
# COMPACT_ATOMS: atom_id res chain seq x y z
N MET A 1 -2.57 56.81 -5.27
CA MET A 1 -3.07 56.06 -4.09
C MET A 1 -3.51 54.67 -4.54
N LYS A 2 -3.25 53.64 -3.74
CA LYS A 2 -3.39 52.18 -4.00
C LYS A 2 -2.13 51.45 -4.48
N LYS A 3 -1.12 51.38 -3.59
CA LYS A 3 -0.15 50.28 -3.48
C LYS A 3 0.34 50.20 -2.03
N LEU A 4 -0.51 49.71 -1.11
CA LEU A 4 -0.08 49.34 0.26
C LEU A 4 -1.21 48.59 0.97
N MET A 5 -1.45 47.31 0.68
CA MET A 5 -2.31 46.47 1.56
C MET A 5 -2.22 44.95 1.35
N ILE A 6 -1.06 44.41 0.99
CA ILE A 6 -0.86 42.95 1.05
C ILE A 6 0.56 42.69 1.60
N LEU A 7 0.78 43.11 2.84
CA LEU A 7 1.99 42.81 3.61
C LEU A 7 1.66 42.79 5.11
N CYS A 8 0.62 42.05 5.51
CA CYS A 8 0.27 41.89 6.93
C CYS A 8 -0.21 40.48 7.34
N ILE A 9 -0.22 39.47 6.45
CA ILE A 9 -0.78 38.14 6.80
C ILE A 9 0.29 37.02 6.88
N VAL A 10 1.54 37.28 6.53
CA VAL A 10 2.60 36.23 6.56
C VAL A 10 3.43 36.22 7.86
N VAL A 11 3.22 37.16 8.79
CA VAL A 11 4.05 37.28 10.02
C VAL A 11 3.43 36.59 11.25
N ALA A 12 2.25 35.97 11.15
CA ALA A 12 1.52 35.45 12.32
C ALA A 12 1.69 33.94 12.62
N LEU A 13 2.52 33.18 11.90
CA LEU A 13 2.70 31.74 12.14
C LEU A 13 4.14 31.30 12.49
N LEU A 14 5.04 32.25 12.79
CA LEU A 14 6.46 31.96 13.05
C LEU A 14 6.92 32.28 14.49
N LEU A 15 5.99 32.34 15.46
CA LEU A 15 6.32 32.56 16.87
C LEU A 15 5.44 31.70 17.78
N CYS A 16 5.70 30.39 17.83
CA CYS A 16 5.35 29.57 18.98
C CYS A 16 6.18 28.28 18.97
N SER A 17 7.39 28.36 19.52
CA SER A 17 7.97 27.37 20.46
C SER A 17 9.49 27.53 20.56
N CYS A 18 9.92 28.45 21.42
CA CYS A 18 11.21 28.38 22.10
C CYS A 18 11.13 29.18 23.40
N SER A 19 10.84 28.50 24.52
CA SER A 19 11.41 28.82 25.84
C SER A 19 10.88 27.88 26.92
N ARG A 20 11.73 26.97 27.39
CA ARG A 20 11.97 26.83 28.83
C ARG A 20 13.47 26.79 29.08
N LYS A 21 13.86 27.61 30.05
CA LYS A 21 15.19 28.04 30.44
C LYS A 21 15.86 26.99 31.34
N ASN A 22 17.19 26.95 31.22
CA ASN A 22 18.17 26.31 32.09
C ASN A 22 18.12 26.79 33.55
N GLU A 23 18.51 25.90 34.46
CA GLU A 23 19.25 26.23 35.69
C GLU A 23 20.67 25.64 35.58
N SER A 24 21.66 26.42 36.02
CA SER A 24 23.09 26.11 35.98
C SER A 24 23.73 26.27 37.35
N SER A 25 24.70 25.41 37.68
CA SER A 25 26.00 25.76 38.29
C SER A 25 26.85 24.47 38.37
N ASN A 26 27.98 24.39 37.64
CA ASN A 26 29.38 24.64 38.04
C ASN A 26 29.93 23.67 39.10
N VAL A 27 31.17 23.15 39.10
CA VAL A 27 32.33 22.98 38.19
C VAL A 27 33.39 22.20 39.02
N ASP A 28 34.21 21.37 38.37
CA ASP A 28 35.54 20.80 38.74
C ASP A 28 35.78 20.00 40.05
N ASN A 29 36.26 18.75 39.93
CA ASN A 29 37.71 18.44 39.98
C ASN A 29 38.07 16.94 39.81
N ILE A 30 39.27 16.75 39.26
CA ILE A 30 40.05 15.54 38.97
C ILE A 30 40.47 14.80 40.26
N THR A 31 40.63 13.46 40.24
CA THR A 31 41.91 12.71 40.50
C THR A 31 41.70 11.18 40.61
N GLU A 32 42.68 10.49 40.02
CA GLU A 32 43.09 9.07 40.02
C GLU A 32 42.65 8.15 41.17
N ASN A 33 42.35 6.89 40.83
CA ASN A 33 43.15 5.75 41.28
C ASN A 33 42.83 4.47 40.50
N GLY A 34 43.88 3.73 40.16
CA GLY A 34 43.82 2.50 39.37
C GLY A 34 43.48 1.25 40.18
N SER A 35 43.20 0.16 39.44
CA SER A 35 43.68 -1.20 39.73
C SER A 35 43.35 -2.14 38.57
N GLU A 36 44.40 -2.48 37.82
CA GLU A 36 44.87 -3.83 37.48
C GLU A 36 43.87 -5.01 37.33
N VAL A 37 43.81 -5.56 36.10
CA VAL A 37 43.90 -6.99 35.66
C VAL A 37 42.92 -7.98 36.33
N THR A 38 42.15 -8.81 35.60
CA THR A 38 42.62 -10.09 35.03
C THR A 38 41.51 -10.75 34.19
N LEU A 39 41.83 -11.18 32.96
CA LEU A 39 41.10 -12.22 32.22
C LEU A 39 41.58 -13.61 32.68
N PRO A 40 40.71 -14.63 32.68
CA PRO A 40 41.18 -15.94 32.25
C PRO A 40 40.32 -16.59 31.17
N SER A 41 41.07 -17.25 30.29
CA SER A 41 40.68 -18.10 29.17
C SER A 41 40.26 -19.51 29.61
N ASP A 42 39.45 -20.13 28.76
CA ASP A 42 39.27 -21.56 28.47
C ASP A 42 38.83 -22.55 29.57
N LYS A 43 37.70 -23.23 29.32
CA LYS A 43 37.71 -24.68 29.02
C LYS A 43 36.41 -25.21 28.42
N ALA A 44 36.62 -26.20 27.56
CA ALA A 44 35.71 -26.87 26.65
C ALA A 44 34.75 -27.90 27.29
N GLY A 45 33.71 -28.22 26.50
CA GLY A 45 32.92 -29.46 26.51
C GLY A 45 31.42 -29.18 26.33
N THR A 46 30.60 -29.85 25.53
CA THR A 46 30.67 -30.89 24.49
C THR A 46 29.25 -30.90 23.87
N GLU A 47 29.14 -31.05 22.54
CA GLU A 47 28.00 -31.54 21.70
C GLU A 47 26.58 -31.04 22.02
N GLU A 48 25.81 -30.51 21.07
CA GLU A 48 25.10 -31.26 20.01
C GLU A 48 24.85 -30.38 18.77
N ASN A 49 24.97 -30.98 17.59
CA ASN A 49 24.32 -30.55 16.34
C ASN A 49 23.13 -31.51 16.13
N PRO A 50 22.02 -31.14 15.46
CA PRO A 50 22.09 -30.92 14.01
C PRO A 50 21.07 -29.95 13.37
N ASP A 51 21.45 -29.52 12.17
CA ASP A 51 20.71 -29.44 10.90
C ASP A 51 19.37 -28.70 10.73
N GLU A 52 19.41 -27.81 9.72
CA GLU A 52 18.52 -27.74 8.55
C GLU A 52 17.11 -28.36 8.66
N THR A 53 16.09 -27.53 8.43
CA THR A 53 14.99 -27.91 7.55
C THR A 53 14.20 -26.70 7.06
N GLY A 54 14.11 -26.55 5.73
CA GLY A 54 13.00 -25.85 5.11
C GLY A 54 11.74 -26.73 5.14
N ASN A 55 10.57 -26.09 5.06
CA ASN A 55 9.28 -26.69 4.67
C ASN A 55 8.52 -25.56 3.95
N ALA A 56 8.23 -25.61 2.65
CA ALA A 56 7.45 -26.58 1.89
C ALA A 56 5.99 -26.67 2.38
N ALA A 57 5.11 -26.26 1.45
CA ALA A 57 3.66 -26.44 1.36
C ALA A 57 2.98 -27.30 2.43
N GLU A 58 2.05 -26.70 3.17
CA GLU A 58 0.94 -27.44 3.79
C GLU A 58 -0.34 -27.21 3.01
N ASP A 59 -0.60 -28.21 2.16
CA ASP A 59 -1.86 -28.53 1.51
C ASP A 59 -2.87 -28.94 2.60
N THR A 60 -3.65 -27.99 3.13
CA THR A 60 -4.74 -28.30 4.06
C THR A 60 -6.02 -28.51 3.28
N LYS A 61 -6.32 -29.79 3.01
CA LYS A 61 -7.68 -30.26 2.72
C LYS A 61 -8.63 -29.71 3.80
N THR A 62 -9.53 -28.82 3.41
CA THR A 62 -10.66 -28.43 4.25
C THR A 62 -11.68 -29.55 4.19
N GLU A 63 -11.77 -30.33 5.28
CA GLU A 63 -12.92 -31.21 5.51
C GLU A 63 -14.16 -30.34 5.74
N GLU A 64 -15.24 -30.69 5.02
CA GLU A 64 -16.57 -30.13 5.20
C GLU A 64 -17.09 -30.44 6.61
N THR A 65 -17.31 -29.41 7.42
CA THR A 65 -18.24 -29.51 8.54
C THR A 65 -19.56 -28.86 8.12
N LYS A 66 -20.54 -29.72 7.82
CA LYS A 66 -21.95 -29.33 7.74
C LYS A 66 -22.48 -29.02 9.14
N GLU A 67 -23.34 -28.00 9.17
CA GLU A 67 -24.27 -27.60 10.23
C GLU A 67 -23.67 -26.82 11.42
N ASN A 68 -23.89 -25.50 11.38
CA ASN A 68 -24.84 -24.87 12.30
C ASN A 68 -25.43 -23.61 11.62
N MET A 69 -26.74 -23.63 11.38
CA MET A 69 -27.53 -22.41 11.14
C MET A 69 -27.58 -21.63 12.45
N GLU A 70 -26.52 -20.88 12.75
CA GLU A 70 -26.59 -19.80 13.73
C GLU A 70 -27.14 -18.54 13.07
N GLU A 71 -27.88 -17.78 13.87
CA GLU A 71 -28.68 -16.61 13.50
C GLU A 71 -28.04 -15.79 12.38
N ASN A 72 -28.80 -15.56 11.29
CA ASN A 72 -28.48 -14.55 10.28
C ASN A 72 -28.21 -13.23 11.01
N GLU A 73 -26.95 -12.91 11.28
CA GLU A 73 -26.52 -11.56 11.63
C GLU A 73 -26.99 -10.68 10.49
N LYS A 74 -28.06 -9.95 10.76
CA LYS A 74 -28.85 -9.25 9.75
C LYS A 74 -28.08 -7.99 9.37
N GLY A 75 -27.04 -8.17 8.56
CA GLY A 75 -26.21 -7.08 8.08
C GLY A 75 -26.96 -6.18 7.11
N ASP A 76 -26.53 -4.92 7.04
CA ASP A 76 -27.09 -3.91 6.16
C ASP A 76 -26.49 -4.03 4.77
N VAL A 77 -27.33 -4.13 3.74
CA VAL A 77 -26.87 -4.13 2.34
C VAL A 77 -26.48 -2.70 1.96
N ILE A 78 -25.19 -2.46 1.72
CA ILE A 78 -24.64 -1.14 1.37
C ILE A 78 -24.44 -0.97 -0.14
N LYS A 79 -24.39 -2.06 -0.90
CA LYS A 79 -24.36 -2.06 -2.37
C LYS A 79 -25.02 -3.34 -2.88
N SER A 80 -25.72 -3.25 -4.01
CA SER A 80 -26.25 -4.39 -4.73
C SER A 80 -26.12 -4.16 -6.24
N LEU A 81 -25.81 -5.22 -6.97
CA LEU A 81 -25.73 -5.25 -8.43
C LEU A 81 -26.08 -6.65 -8.94
N GLU A 82 -26.26 -6.76 -10.26
CA GLU A 82 -26.52 -8.03 -10.94
C GLU A 82 -25.51 -8.21 -12.08
N ASP A 83 -24.89 -9.39 -12.16
CA ASP A 83 -24.02 -9.78 -13.28
C ASP A 83 -24.03 -11.31 -13.43
N ASP A 84 -23.79 -11.80 -14.63
CA ASP A 84 -23.62 -13.21 -14.98
C ASP A 84 -22.15 -13.59 -14.75
N LEU A 85 -21.83 -13.94 -13.51
CA LEU A 85 -20.48 -14.29 -13.06
C LEU A 85 -20.00 -15.60 -13.69
N ASN A 86 -20.93 -16.53 -13.87
CA ASN A 86 -20.62 -17.88 -14.34
C ASN A 86 -20.77 -18.10 -15.86
N LYS A 87 -21.24 -17.07 -16.57
CA LYS A 87 -21.54 -17.09 -18.01
C LYS A 87 -22.53 -18.18 -18.43
N ASP A 88 -23.49 -18.53 -17.57
CA ASP A 88 -24.57 -19.47 -17.86
C ASP A 88 -25.80 -18.81 -18.53
N GLY A 89 -25.78 -17.47 -18.66
CA GLY A 89 -26.85 -16.67 -19.25
C GLY A 89 -27.87 -16.17 -18.24
N GLU A 90 -27.70 -16.45 -16.95
CA GLU A 90 -28.50 -15.92 -15.85
C GLU A 90 -27.64 -15.06 -14.91
N ASN A 91 -28.18 -13.92 -14.46
CA ASN A 91 -27.45 -13.04 -13.56
C ASN A 91 -27.51 -13.53 -12.11
N GLU A 92 -26.37 -13.52 -11.42
CA GLU A 92 -26.33 -13.56 -9.96
C GLU A 92 -26.56 -12.17 -9.36
N ILE A 93 -27.24 -12.15 -8.20
CA ILE A 93 -27.37 -10.93 -7.38
C ILE A 93 -26.17 -10.87 -6.44
N ILE A 94 -25.37 -9.82 -6.55
CA ILE A 94 -24.20 -9.60 -5.69
C ILE A 94 -24.49 -8.42 -4.76
N GLU A 95 -24.45 -8.69 -3.46
CA GLU A 95 -24.69 -7.75 -2.38
C GLU A 95 -23.41 -7.55 -1.56
N ILE A 96 -23.09 -6.30 -1.23
CA ILE A 96 -22.09 -5.96 -0.23
C ILE A 96 -22.83 -5.66 1.06
N ILE A 97 -22.44 -6.34 2.13
CA ILE A 97 -23.13 -6.35 3.40
C ILE A 97 -22.18 -5.87 4.48
N GLN A 98 -22.67 -4.95 5.30
CA GLN A 98 -22.03 -4.51 6.52
C GLN A 98 -22.64 -5.27 7.70
N VAL A 99 -21.80 -5.94 8.48
CA VAL A 99 -22.20 -6.54 9.76
C VAL A 99 -21.42 -5.84 10.87
N THR A 100 -22.12 -5.39 11.90
CA THR A 100 -21.49 -4.78 13.09
C THR A 100 -21.62 -5.74 14.26
N SER A 101 -20.51 -6.10 14.87
CA SER A 101 -20.46 -6.97 16.05
C SER A 101 -19.80 -6.24 17.22
N LYS A 102 -20.20 -6.59 18.44
CA LYS A 102 -19.55 -6.11 19.66
C LYS A 102 -18.41 -7.08 19.98
N GLY A 103 -17.19 -6.57 20.18
CA GLY A 103 -16.04 -7.40 20.54
C GLY A 103 -16.33 -8.27 21.78
N GLU A 104 -15.77 -9.49 21.80
CA GLU A 104 -16.13 -10.62 22.69
C GLU A 104 -16.12 -10.31 24.21
N ASN A 105 -15.59 -9.16 24.64
CA ASN A 105 -15.41 -8.85 26.07
C ASN A 105 -16.10 -7.57 26.56
N GLY A 106 -17.03 -6.95 25.80
CA GLY A 106 -17.87 -5.83 26.28
C GLY A 106 -17.12 -4.52 26.63
N GLU A 107 -15.79 -4.52 26.60
CA GLU A 107 -14.90 -3.36 26.69
C GLU A 107 -14.15 -3.08 25.36
N GLY A 108 -14.40 -3.88 24.32
CA GLY A 108 -13.76 -3.75 23.01
C GLY A 108 -14.43 -2.71 22.11
N THR A 109 -13.63 -2.05 21.27
CA THR A 109 -14.12 -1.27 20.13
C THR A 109 -15.03 -2.13 19.27
N GLU A 110 -16.20 -1.60 18.88
CA GLU A 110 -17.10 -2.28 17.93
C GLU A 110 -16.33 -2.66 16.66
N GLU A 111 -16.61 -3.83 16.10
CA GLU A 111 -16.00 -4.32 14.87
C GLU A 111 -17.03 -4.26 13.74
N VAL A 112 -16.58 -3.88 12.56
CA VAL A 112 -17.37 -3.86 11.34
C VAL A 112 -16.74 -4.83 10.36
N GLU A 113 -17.56 -5.76 9.88
CA GLU A 113 -17.23 -6.76 8.89
C GLU A 113 -17.91 -6.44 7.56
N GLY A 114 -17.15 -6.49 6.47
CA GLY A 114 -17.66 -6.41 5.11
C GLY A 114 -17.73 -7.79 4.50
N LYS A 115 -18.93 -8.19 4.04
CA LYS A 115 -19.19 -9.45 3.35
C LYS A 115 -19.70 -9.22 1.94
N ILE A 116 -19.30 -10.07 1.00
CA ILE A 116 -19.96 -10.27 -0.28
C ILE A 116 -21.00 -11.37 -0.08
N ARG A 117 -22.25 -11.14 -0.47
CA ARG A 117 -23.29 -12.17 -0.57
C ARG A 117 -23.71 -12.30 -2.03
N ILE A 118 -23.56 -13.50 -2.58
CA ILE A 118 -23.93 -13.82 -3.96
C ILE A 118 -25.13 -14.76 -3.92
N LYS A 119 -26.22 -14.37 -4.57
CA LYS A 119 -27.44 -15.19 -4.67
C LYS A 119 -27.61 -15.66 -6.11
N ASP A 120 -27.67 -16.97 -6.27
CA ASP A 120 -27.89 -17.68 -7.53
C ASP A 120 -29.03 -18.67 -7.33
N LYS A 121 -30.21 -18.42 -7.92
CA LYS A 121 -31.41 -19.28 -7.83
C LYS A 121 -31.75 -19.67 -6.38
N SER A 122 -31.25 -20.81 -5.92
CA SER A 122 -31.45 -21.36 -4.57
C SER A 122 -30.20 -21.34 -3.68
N ASN A 123 -29.06 -20.94 -4.22
CA ASN A 123 -27.78 -20.90 -3.54
C ASN A 123 -27.46 -19.49 -3.06
N VAL A 124 -26.92 -19.40 -1.85
CA VAL A 124 -26.38 -18.17 -1.31
C VAL A 124 -24.94 -18.47 -0.89
N ARG A 125 -23.99 -17.71 -1.43
CA ARG A 125 -22.57 -17.76 -1.01
C ARG A 125 -22.24 -16.47 -0.28
N GLU A 126 -21.52 -16.58 0.82
CA GLU A 126 -20.99 -15.41 1.53
C GLU A 126 -19.48 -15.50 1.68
N LYS A 127 -18.79 -14.36 1.50
CA LYS A 127 -17.35 -14.23 1.69
C LYS A 127 -17.02 -12.93 2.39
N THR A 128 -16.29 -13.01 3.49
CA THR A 128 -15.75 -11.82 4.15
C THR A 128 -14.57 -11.28 3.36
N PHE A 129 -14.60 -9.99 3.04
CA PHE A 129 -13.50 -9.32 2.35
C PHE A 129 -12.70 -8.38 3.27
N VAL A 130 -13.30 -7.95 4.39
CA VAL A 130 -12.63 -7.07 5.34
C VAL A 130 -13.23 -7.16 6.75
N LYS A 131 -12.38 -7.01 7.76
CA LYS A 131 -12.73 -6.86 9.18
C LYS A 131 -11.96 -5.69 9.75
N LYS A 132 -12.65 -4.72 10.36
CA LYS A 132 -12.05 -3.48 10.87
C LYS A 132 -12.73 -3.04 12.15
N ALA A 133 -11.99 -2.36 13.02
CA ALA A 133 -12.62 -1.62 14.10
C ALA A 133 -13.52 -0.50 13.52
N GLN A 134 -14.64 -0.23 14.20
CA GLN A 134 -15.63 0.74 13.79
C GLN A 134 -15.08 2.16 13.85
N GLY A 135 -15.42 2.98 12.85
CA GLY A 135 -15.06 4.39 12.80
C GLY A 135 -13.70 4.72 12.16
N PHE A 136 -12.94 3.72 11.69
CA PHE A 136 -11.67 3.95 10.99
C PHE A 136 -11.87 4.47 9.56
N THR A 137 -12.54 3.66 8.72
CA THR A 137 -12.79 3.93 7.30
C THR A 137 -14.06 3.22 6.84
N GLY A 138 -14.61 3.61 5.68
CA GLY A 138 -15.69 2.85 5.05
C GLY A 138 -15.24 1.43 4.69
N LEU A 139 -16.19 0.50 4.55
CA LEU A 139 -15.85 -0.88 4.16
C LEU A 139 -15.36 -0.98 2.71
N MET A 140 -15.94 -0.15 1.84
CA MET A 140 -15.69 -0.21 0.41
C MET A 140 -15.76 1.20 -0.19
N ARG A 141 -14.80 1.53 -1.05
CA ARG A 141 -14.81 2.73 -1.88
C ARG A 141 -15.50 2.45 -3.21
N ASP A 142 -15.18 1.31 -3.82
CA ASP A 142 -15.65 0.96 -5.16
C ASP A 142 -15.71 -0.56 -5.35
N MET A 143 -16.50 -0.98 -6.33
CA MET A 143 -16.65 -2.37 -6.74
C MET A 143 -16.73 -2.45 -8.26
N SER A 144 -16.08 -3.45 -8.83
CA SER A 144 -16.08 -3.72 -10.26
C SER A 144 -16.13 -5.22 -10.52
N ILE A 145 -16.57 -5.58 -11.72
CA ILE A 145 -16.71 -6.97 -12.13
C ILE A 145 -16.01 -7.12 -13.48
N SER A 146 -15.07 -8.05 -13.56
CA SER A 146 -14.27 -8.30 -14.76
C SER A 146 -13.71 -9.71 -14.72
N ASP A 147 -13.43 -10.27 -15.89
CA ASP A 147 -12.60 -11.46 -16.02
C ASP A 147 -11.14 -11.07 -15.73
N LEU A 148 -10.63 -11.40 -14.54
CA LEU A 148 -9.31 -10.93 -14.07
C LEU A 148 -8.19 -11.90 -14.42
N ASP A 149 -8.49 -13.20 -14.44
CA ASP A 149 -7.51 -14.27 -14.72
C ASP A 149 -7.59 -14.81 -16.16
N GLY A 150 -8.54 -14.31 -16.97
CA GLY A 150 -8.72 -14.66 -18.37
C GLY A 150 -9.33 -16.04 -18.58
N ASP A 151 -9.96 -16.61 -17.55
CA ASP A 151 -10.55 -17.95 -17.62
C ASP A 151 -11.94 -17.99 -18.28
N GLY A 152 -12.43 -16.81 -18.67
CA GLY A 152 -13.72 -16.64 -19.30
C GLY A 152 -14.88 -16.49 -18.32
N TYR A 153 -14.66 -16.40 -17.02
CA TYR A 153 -15.67 -16.12 -16.01
C TYR A 153 -15.46 -14.70 -15.47
N LYS A 154 -16.44 -14.12 -14.78
CA LYS A 154 -16.25 -12.80 -14.18
C LYS A 154 -15.93 -12.92 -12.70
N ASP A 155 -14.99 -12.11 -12.27
CA ASP A 155 -14.54 -12.00 -10.90
C ASP A 155 -14.97 -10.67 -10.29
N ILE A 156 -15.04 -10.64 -8.96
CA ILE A 156 -15.38 -9.45 -8.18
C ILE A 156 -14.10 -8.78 -7.73
N PHE A 157 -13.99 -7.48 -7.97
CA PHE A 157 -12.93 -6.62 -7.48
C PHE A 157 -13.51 -5.53 -6.57
N ILE A 158 -12.96 -5.41 -5.37
CA ILE A 158 -13.40 -4.45 -4.35
C ILE A 158 -12.22 -3.60 -3.91
N ILE A 159 -12.43 -2.29 -3.86
CA ILE A 159 -11.46 -1.34 -3.30
C ILE A 159 -11.84 -1.03 -1.87
N ILE A 160 -10.93 -1.32 -0.93
CA ILE A 160 -11.11 -1.13 0.51
C ILE A 160 -10.34 0.13 0.91
N PRO A 161 -11.02 1.22 1.32
CA PRO A 161 -10.33 2.44 1.72
C PRO A 161 -9.67 2.24 3.09
N GLU A 162 -8.52 2.87 3.33
CA GLU A 162 -7.83 2.89 4.61
C GLU A 162 -7.34 4.30 4.95
N THR A 163 -7.20 4.60 6.25
CA THR A 163 -6.71 5.92 6.69
C THR A 163 -5.20 5.88 6.85
N GLY A 164 -4.49 6.74 6.12
CA GLY A 164 -3.12 7.15 6.45
C GLY A 164 -3.14 8.45 7.26
N ASN A 165 -2.09 8.70 8.04
CA ASN A 165 -1.99 9.87 8.93
C ASN A 165 -2.22 11.21 8.18
N THR A 166 -1.75 11.29 6.93
CA THR A 166 -1.87 12.49 6.06
C THR A 166 -2.36 12.17 4.64
N PHE A 167 -2.73 10.92 4.36
CA PHE A 167 -3.05 10.45 3.01
C PHE A 167 -4.21 9.46 3.01
N SER A 168 -4.93 9.40 1.89
CA SER A 168 -5.94 8.36 1.65
C SER A 168 -5.26 7.11 1.12
N LEU A 169 -5.38 6.01 1.86
CA LEU A 169 -4.84 4.72 1.46
C LEU A 169 -5.96 3.87 0.88
N SER A 170 -5.61 2.90 0.06
CA SER A 170 -6.57 1.90 -0.40
C SER A 170 -5.89 0.56 -0.65
N TYR A 171 -6.62 -0.50 -0.35
CA TYR A 171 -6.25 -1.88 -0.67
C TYR A 171 -7.27 -2.44 -1.64
N PHE A 172 -7.01 -3.63 -2.17
CA PHE A 172 -7.99 -4.32 -2.99
C PHE A 172 -8.20 -5.75 -2.54
N TYR A 173 -9.41 -6.23 -2.77
CA TYR A 173 -9.80 -7.61 -2.61
C TYR A 173 -10.35 -8.12 -3.95
N ILE A 174 -9.93 -9.31 -4.36
CA ILE A 174 -10.48 -10.01 -5.52
C ILE A 174 -11.11 -11.33 -5.08
N TYR A 175 -12.18 -11.73 -5.75
CA TYR A 175 -12.83 -13.02 -5.54
C TYR A 175 -13.31 -13.61 -6.86
N SER A 176 -12.94 -14.87 -7.09
CA SER A 176 -13.42 -15.67 -8.22
C SER A 176 -14.62 -16.50 -7.79
N TYR A 177 -15.76 -16.27 -8.44
CA TYR A 177 -16.97 -17.05 -8.19
C TYR A 177 -16.82 -18.51 -8.64
N LYS A 178 -16.10 -18.73 -9.74
CA LYS A 178 -15.89 -20.06 -10.31
C LYS A 178 -14.93 -20.90 -9.48
N LEU A 179 -13.78 -20.31 -9.11
CA LEU A 179 -12.75 -21.03 -8.35
C LEU A 179 -13.05 -21.06 -6.84
N ASP A 180 -14.00 -20.25 -6.38
CA ASP A 180 -14.27 -19.97 -4.96
C ASP A 180 -13.00 -19.53 -4.19
N LYS A 181 -12.12 -18.80 -4.88
CA LYS A 181 -10.85 -18.30 -4.35
C LYS A 181 -10.90 -16.78 -4.19
N SER A 182 -10.17 -16.28 -3.21
CA SER A 182 -10.01 -14.84 -3.00
C SER A 182 -8.58 -14.46 -2.67
N TYR A 183 -8.24 -13.21 -2.95
CA TYR A 183 -6.97 -12.62 -2.57
C TYR A 183 -7.21 -11.22 -2.01
N LEU A 184 -6.60 -10.93 -0.85
CA LEU A 184 -6.56 -9.60 -0.26
C LEU A 184 -5.16 -9.04 -0.44
N PHE A 185 -5.04 -7.98 -1.24
CA PHE A 185 -3.78 -7.27 -1.38
C PHE A 185 -3.63 -6.27 -0.24
N ASN A 186 -2.75 -6.60 0.70
CA ASN A 186 -2.23 -5.66 1.69
C ASN A 186 -0.74 -5.43 1.44
N THR A 187 -0.15 -4.44 2.10
CA THR A 187 1.28 -4.16 2.01
C THR A 187 2.08 -5.38 2.49
N ASP A 188 2.63 -6.17 1.57
CA ASP A 188 3.41 -7.36 1.89
C ASP A 188 4.93 -7.08 1.89
N ASN A 189 5.70 -8.06 2.34
CA ASN A 189 7.16 -7.94 2.37
C ASN A 189 7.75 -7.79 0.96
N LYS A 190 7.13 -8.39 -0.06
CA LYS A 190 7.61 -8.30 -1.45
C LYS A 190 7.46 -6.88 -2.00
N LEU A 191 6.33 -6.23 -1.75
CA LEU A 191 6.08 -4.83 -2.11
C LEU A 191 7.05 -3.90 -1.38
N ALA A 192 7.28 -4.15 -0.09
CA ALA A 192 8.25 -3.39 0.69
C ALA A 192 9.67 -3.53 0.16
N GLU A 193 10.10 -4.74 -0.22
CA GLU A 193 11.41 -4.99 -0.85
C GLU A 193 11.53 -4.34 -2.23
N PHE A 194 10.48 -4.42 -3.04
CA PHE A 194 10.41 -3.71 -4.33
C PHE A 194 10.61 -2.20 -4.14
N CYS A 195 9.90 -1.59 -3.18
CA CYS A 195 10.00 -0.16 -2.91
C CYS A 195 11.38 0.25 -2.38
N LYS A 196 11.98 -0.55 -1.50
CA LYS A 196 13.35 -0.35 -0.99
C LYS A 196 14.42 -0.43 -2.07
N GLY A 197 14.13 -1.14 -3.17
CA GLY A 197 15.04 -1.25 -4.30
C GLY A 197 15.24 0.06 -5.08
N PHE A 198 14.37 1.06 -4.88
CA PHE A 198 14.49 2.34 -5.59
C PHE A 198 15.61 3.23 -5.07
N LYS A 199 16.33 3.83 -6.00
CA LYS A 199 17.35 4.84 -5.73
C LYS A 199 17.20 6.02 -6.67
N PHE A 200 17.15 7.20 -6.08
CA PHE A 200 17.10 8.48 -6.78
C PHE A 200 18.45 9.18 -6.63
N THR A 201 19.02 9.69 -7.71
CA THR A 201 20.32 10.37 -7.67
C THR A 201 20.36 11.56 -8.62
N TYR A 202 20.37 12.76 -8.05
CA TYR A 202 20.56 14.00 -8.78
C TYR A 202 22.04 14.17 -9.17
N LYS A 203 22.30 14.42 -10.46
CA LYS A 203 23.65 14.55 -11.03
C LYS A 203 24.09 16.00 -11.26
N GLY A 204 23.25 16.97 -10.89
CA GLY A 204 23.43 18.37 -11.24
C GLY A 204 22.87 18.70 -12.62
N ARG A 205 22.71 20.01 -12.90
CA ARG A 205 22.24 20.54 -14.19
C ARG A 205 20.91 19.94 -14.67
N GLY A 206 19.99 19.68 -13.76
CA GLY A 206 18.66 19.14 -14.06
C GLY A 206 18.61 17.64 -14.35
N MET A 207 19.70 16.90 -14.19
CA MET A 207 19.74 15.47 -14.51
C MET A 207 19.44 14.60 -13.27
N LEU A 208 18.41 13.77 -13.36
CA LEU A 208 18.01 12.82 -12.31
C LEU A 208 18.14 11.38 -12.81
N ASN A 209 18.86 10.55 -12.06
CA ASN A 209 18.83 9.11 -12.25
C ASN A 209 17.82 8.46 -11.30
N ILE A 210 17.02 7.54 -11.83
CA ILE A 210 16.10 6.70 -11.06
C ILE A 210 16.44 5.25 -11.41
N GLU A 211 16.71 4.45 -10.39
CA GLU A 211 17.15 3.07 -10.51
C GLU A 211 16.30 2.19 -9.59
N ASN A 212 16.03 0.94 -10.00
CA ASN A 212 15.51 -0.10 -9.12
C ASN A 212 16.36 -1.36 -9.29
N ASP A 213 17.23 -1.62 -8.32
CA ASP A 213 18.24 -2.68 -8.41
C ASP A 213 17.61 -4.07 -8.46
N THR A 214 16.50 -4.27 -7.74
CA THR A 214 15.76 -5.54 -7.69
C THR A 214 15.27 -5.97 -9.07
N TYR A 215 14.89 -5.02 -9.92
CA TYR A 215 14.35 -5.27 -11.26
C TYR A 215 15.32 -4.91 -12.39
N GLY A 216 16.53 -4.43 -12.08
CA GLY A 216 17.51 -3.97 -13.06
C GLY A 216 17.04 -2.76 -13.88
N PHE A 217 16.07 -2.00 -13.36
CA PHE A 217 15.54 -0.81 -14.02
C PHE A 217 16.46 0.38 -13.81
N LYS A 218 16.65 1.18 -14.86
CA LYS A 218 17.42 2.42 -14.82
C LYS A 218 16.94 3.40 -15.86
N VAL A 219 16.72 4.64 -15.44
CA VAL A 219 16.43 5.76 -16.33
C VAL A 219 17.16 7.01 -15.89
N THR A 220 17.52 7.84 -16.86
CA THR A 220 18.06 9.19 -16.64
C THR A 220 17.10 10.19 -17.27
N VAL A 221 16.69 11.16 -16.47
CA VAL A 221 15.65 12.14 -16.79
C VAL A 221 16.26 13.54 -16.75
N ASN A 222 15.95 14.35 -17.75
CA ASN A 222 16.19 15.78 -17.72
C ASN A 222 14.94 16.49 -17.17
N LEU A 223 15.01 17.03 -15.95
CA LEU A 223 13.86 17.63 -15.27
C LEU A 223 13.26 18.83 -16.04
N ALA A 224 14.07 19.52 -16.85
CA ALA A 224 13.56 20.60 -17.69
C ALA A 224 12.57 20.09 -18.75
N GLU A 225 12.72 18.84 -19.21
CA GLU A 225 11.81 18.21 -20.19
C GLU A 225 10.50 17.76 -19.53
N THR A 226 10.47 17.62 -18.21
CA THR A 226 9.26 17.24 -17.45
C THR A 226 8.49 18.46 -16.95
N GLY A 227 8.95 19.68 -17.24
CA GLY A 227 8.37 20.92 -16.71
C GLY A 227 8.73 21.21 -15.25
N ILE A 228 9.57 20.37 -14.63
CA ILE A 228 9.97 20.51 -13.23
C ILE A 228 11.28 21.30 -13.18
N PHE A 229 11.21 22.53 -12.66
CA PHE A 229 12.36 23.41 -12.54
C PHE A 229 12.74 23.58 -11.07
N PRO A 230 13.77 22.87 -10.58
CA PRO A 230 14.26 23.11 -9.23
C PRO A 230 14.83 24.52 -9.12
N ILE A 231 14.70 25.14 -7.94
CA ILE A 231 15.19 26.50 -7.67
C ILE A 231 16.72 26.55 -7.80
N SER A 232 17.42 25.47 -7.43
CA SER A 232 18.86 25.31 -7.54
C SER A 232 19.29 23.84 -7.61
N ASP A 233 20.54 23.60 -8.02
CA ASP A 233 21.14 22.26 -8.00
C ASP A 233 21.25 21.68 -6.58
N ASP A 234 21.51 22.52 -5.57
CA ASP A 234 21.63 22.08 -4.17
C ASP A 234 20.27 21.60 -3.63
N GLU A 235 19.20 22.34 -3.92
CA GLU A 235 17.84 21.97 -3.51
C GLU A 235 17.36 20.70 -4.19
N ALA A 236 17.61 20.57 -5.51
CA ALA A 236 17.33 19.33 -6.24
C ALA A 236 18.13 18.15 -5.65
N GLY A 237 19.40 18.38 -5.29
CA GLY A 237 20.24 17.41 -4.61
C GLY A 237 19.61 16.90 -3.31
N ILE A 238 19.14 17.81 -2.45
CA ILE A 238 18.48 17.46 -1.18
C ILE A 238 17.16 16.72 -1.44
N GLN A 239 16.34 17.21 -2.36
CA GLN A 239 15.02 16.63 -2.63
C GLN A 239 15.14 15.21 -3.18
N TYR A 240 15.90 15.03 -4.26
CA TYR A 240 15.94 13.75 -4.97
C TYR A 240 16.85 12.73 -4.31
N ASN A 241 18.01 13.11 -3.77
CA ASN A 241 18.91 12.11 -3.16
C ASN A 241 18.35 11.52 -1.86
N ASN A 242 17.38 12.19 -1.22
CA ASN A 242 16.67 11.70 -0.04
C ASN A 242 15.28 11.15 -0.37
N SER A 243 14.95 10.94 -1.66
CA SER A 243 13.65 10.42 -2.06
C SER A 243 13.52 8.93 -1.84
N TRP A 244 12.30 8.47 -1.57
CA TRP A 244 11.98 7.04 -1.43
C TRP A 244 10.58 6.73 -1.94
N VAL A 245 10.32 5.44 -2.20
CA VAL A 245 8.99 4.92 -2.52
C VAL A 245 8.42 4.27 -1.27
N GLU A 246 7.19 4.61 -0.92
CA GLU A 246 6.49 3.96 0.20
C GLU A 246 5.61 2.82 -0.34
N PRO A 247 5.65 1.61 0.26
CA PRO A 247 4.83 0.47 -0.15
C PRO A 247 3.36 0.62 0.26
N MET A 248 2.79 1.83 0.16
CA MET A 248 1.45 2.16 0.64
C MET A 248 0.64 2.79 -0.50
N PRO A 249 -0.31 2.06 -1.11
CA PRO A 249 -1.07 2.60 -2.22
C PRO A 249 -1.84 3.84 -1.79
N THR A 250 -1.54 4.97 -2.43
CA THR A 250 -1.98 6.29 -1.98
C THR A 250 -2.76 7.02 -3.07
N GLU A 251 -3.91 7.58 -2.70
CA GLU A 251 -4.72 8.39 -3.59
C GLU A 251 -4.31 9.88 -3.50
N ILE A 252 -3.38 10.29 -4.36
CA ILE A 252 -2.77 11.64 -4.34
C ILE A 252 -3.53 12.63 -5.24
N GLY A 253 -4.44 12.12 -6.08
CA GLY A 253 -5.26 12.94 -6.96
C GLY A 253 -6.20 12.11 -7.83
N PRO A 254 -6.98 12.74 -8.72
CA PRO A 254 -7.96 12.04 -9.57
C PRO A 254 -7.35 10.94 -10.45
N SER A 255 -6.11 11.12 -10.91
CA SER A 255 -5.39 10.18 -11.76
C SER A 255 -4.51 9.18 -11.00
N SER A 256 -4.27 9.40 -9.70
CA SER A 256 -3.46 8.54 -8.84
C SER A 256 -4.42 7.78 -7.95
N LYS A 257 -5.08 6.74 -8.49
CA LYS A 257 -6.03 5.92 -7.73
C LYS A 257 -5.83 4.45 -8.04
N LEU A 258 -6.03 3.63 -7.02
CA LEU A 258 -6.18 2.19 -7.20
C LEU A 258 -7.40 1.97 -8.10
N THR A 259 -7.24 1.22 -9.20
CA THR A 259 -8.32 1.01 -10.16
C THR A 259 -8.08 -0.22 -11.03
N LEU A 260 -9.13 -0.71 -11.68
CA LEU A 260 -9.02 -1.66 -12.78
C LEU A 260 -8.87 -0.90 -14.10
N VAL A 261 -7.96 -1.37 -14.93
CA VAL A 261 -7.69 -0.87 -16.27
C VAL A 261 -7.97 -1.99 -17.26
N ASP A 262 -8.91 -1.77 -18.16
CA ASP A 262 -9.17 -2.70 -19.25
C ASP A 262 -8.08 -2.51 -20.33
N THR A 263 -7.36 -3.58 -20.63
CA THR A 263 -6.35 -3.62 -21.67
C THR A 263 -6.81 -4.57 -22.78
N GLY A 264 -6.31 -4.38 -24.00
CA GLY A 264 -6.63 -5.30 -25.10
C GLY A 264 -6.28 -6.77 -24.82
N ASP A 265 -5.43 -7.03 -23.82
CA ASP A 265 -4.96 -8.35 -23.40
C ASP A 265 -5.62 -8.84 -22.10
N GLY A 266 -6.60 -8.11 -21.54
CA GLY A 266 -7.30 -8.42 -20.29
C GLY A 266 -7.28 -7.28 -19.28
N ALA A 267 -7.86 -7.50 -18.09
CA ALA A 267 -7.87 -6.50 -17.03
C ALA A 267 -6.53 -6.46 -16.26
N GLU A 268 -6.00 -5.25 -16.03
CA GLU A 268 -4.89 -4.98 -15.12
C GLU A 268 -5.39 -4.23 -13.88
N ILE A 269 -4.85 -4.55 -12.71
CA ILE A 269 -5.03 -3.78 -11.49
C ILE A 269 -3.89 -2.76 -11.40
N ALA A 270 -4.24 -1.47 -11.50
CA ALA A 270 -3.30 -0.36 -11.34
C ALA A 270 -3.23 0.06 -9.87
N VAL A 271 -2.02 0.05 -9.30
CA VAL A 271 -1.72 0.33 -7.90
C VAL A 271 -0.70 1.48 -7.83
N PRO A 272 -1.11 2.71 -7.50
CA PRO A 272 -0.21 3.85 -7.41
C PRO A 272 0.51 3.89 -6.06
N LEU A 273 1.84 3.95 -6.07
CA LEU A 273 2.67 4.13 -4.88
C LEU A 273 3.28 5.54 -4.86
N PRO A 274 3.27 6.26 -3.73
CA PRO A 274 3.85 7.60 -3.66
C PRO A 274 5.39 7.54 -3.69
N VAL A 275 5.99 8.48 -4.42
CA VAL A 275 7.41 8.82 -4.28
C VAL A 275 7.50 10.08 -3.42
N PHE A 276 8.09 9.95 -2.23
CA PHE A 276 8.35 11.07 -1.36
C PHE A 276 9.71 11.70 -1.68
N GLY A 277 9.78 13.03 -1.58
CA GLY A 277 11.02 13.80 -1.61
C GLY A 277 11.71 13.80 -0.26
N ALA A 278 12.30 14.93 0.15
CA ALA A 278 12.99 15.04 1.44
C ALA A 278 12.05 15.00 2.69
N SER A 279 10.73 14.88 2.52
CA SER A 279 9.77 14.76 3.62
C SER A 279 8.51 13.98 3.23
N VAL A 280 7.86 13.36 4.22
CA VAL A 280 6.57 12.65 4.05
C VAL A 280 5.42 13.53 3.58
N SER A 281 5.54 14.85 3.70
CA SER A 281 4.54 15.81 3.20
C SER A 281 4.77 16.22 1.75
N ASN A 282 5.88 15.78 1.15
CA ASN A 282 6.33 16.20 -0.18
C ASN A 282 6.28 14.99 -1.13
N VAL A 283 5.12 14.72 -1.69
CA VAL A 283 5.01 13.75 -2.80
C VAL A 283 5.51 14.43 -4.07
N ILE A 284 6.55 13.87 -4.66
CA ILE A 284 7.25 14.42 -5.83
C ILE A 284 7.01 13.60 -7.10
N GLY A 285 6.41 12.43 -6.95
CA GLY A 285 6.25 11.44 -8.00
C GLY A 285 5.40 10.28 -7.51
N GLU A 286 5.33 9.26 -8.33
CA GLU A 286 4.65 8.01 -8.05
C GLU A 286 5.28 6.87 -8.86
N VAL A 287 5.03 5.66 -8.40
CA VAL A 287 5.29 4.43 -9.13
C VAL A 287 3.94 3.76 -9.34
N ASP A 288 3.46 3.71 -10.58
CA ASP A 288 2.24 2.98 -10.93
C ASP A 288 2.61 1.53 -11.20
N LEU A 289 2.12 0.61 -10.38
CA LEU A 289 2.28 -0.83 -10.58
C LEU A 289 1.07 -1.39 -11.31
N PHE A 290 1.30 -2.30 -12.25
CA PHE A 290 0.24 -2.96 -13.00
C PHE A 290 0.33 -4.46 -12.77
N TYR A 291 -0.73 -5.03 -12.21
CA TYR A 291 -0.85 -6.46 -11.92
C TYR A 291 -1.88 -7.12 -12.82
N SER A 292 -1.58 -8.31 -13.32
CA SER A 292 -2.59 -9.25 -13.83
C SER A 292 -2.90 -10.29 -12.77
N VAL A 293 -4.03 -10.99 -12.85
CA VAL A 293 -4.26 -12.18 -12.02
C VAL A 293 -3.82 -13.44 -12.79
N ASN A 294 -3.08 -14.33 -12.13
CA ASN A 294 -2.64 -15.60 -12.74
C ASN A 294 -3.70 -16.70 -12.55
N LYS A 295 -3.45 -17.90 -13.11
CA LYS A 295 -4.35 -19.05 -13.02
C LYS A 295 -4.54 -19.61 -11.61
N ASP A 296 -3.64 -19.30 -10.69
CA ASP A 296 -3.77 -19.68 -9.29
C ASP A 296 -4.62 -18.67 -8.49
N PHE A 297 -5.10 -17.63 -9.17
CA PHE A 297 -5.86 -16.50 -8.67
C PHE A 297 -5.05 -15.54 -7.78
N GLU A 298 -3.77 -15.37 -8.10
CA GLU A 298 -2.85 -14.46 -7.42
C GLU A 298 -2.48 -13.27 -8.32
N PRO A 299 -2.47 -12.02 -7.80
CA PRO A 299 -1.93 -10.88 -8.53
C PRO A 299 -0.43 -11.03 -8.80
N VAL A 300 -0.02 -10.86 -10.05
CA VAL A 300 1.38 -10.88 -10.49
C VAL A 300 1.70 -9.59 -11.23
N MET A 301 2.72 -8.88 -10.76
CA MET A 301 3.16 -7.63 -11.39
C MET A 301 3.64 -7.89 -12.82
N LYS A 302 3.08 -7.16 -13.79
CA LYS A 302 3.42 -7.22 -15.21
C LYS A 302 4.43 -6.14 -15.59
N ARG A 303 4.24 -4.95 -15.05
CA ARG A 303 5.04 -3.77 -15.35
C ARG A 303 4.87 -2.72 -14.27
N PHE A 304 5.78 -1.76 -14.26
CA PHE A 304 5.61 -0.54 -13.50
C PHE A 304 6.03 0.68 -14.33
N GLU A 305 5.42 1.81 -14.03
CA GLU A 305 5.73 3.10 -14.62
C GLU A 305 6.19 4.06 -13.54
N ILE A 306 7.15 4.93 -13.88
CA ILE A 306 7.60 6.00 -13.00
C ILE A 306 7.06 7.31 -13.55
N HIS A 307 6.40 8.06 -12.69
CA HIS A 307 5.92 9.40 -13.02
C HIS A 307 6.49 10.41 -12.02
N LEU A 308 6.91 11.55 -12.53
CA LEU A 308 7.16 12.73 -11.70
C LEU A 308 5.91 13.61 -11.70
N LEU A 309 5.67 14.33 -10.61
CA LEU A 309 4.54 15.23 -10.48
C LEU A 309 4.95 16.68 -10.77
N ASP A 310 4.31 17.28 -11.77
CA ASP A 310 4.38 18.73 -12.04
C ASP A 310 3.01 19.37 -11.78
N MET A 311 2.91 20.19 -10.73
CA MET A 311 1.66 20.85 -10.31
C MET A 311 0.46 19.88 -10.23
N GLY A 312 0.71 18.64 -9.77
CA GLY A 312 -0.30 17.58 -9.66
C GLY A 312 -0.58 16.80 -10.95
N LYS A 313 0.13 17.06 -12.04
CA LYS A 313 0.06 16.27 -13.29
C LYS A 313 1.16 15.23 -13.31
N LYS A 314 0.80 14.01 -13.73
CA LYS A 314 1.72 12.90 -13.96
C LYS A 314 2.52 13.15 -15.25
N VAL A 315 3.84 13.08 -15.17
CA VAL A 315 4.73 13.04 -16.33
C VAL A 315 5.50 11.71 -16.30
N LYS A 316 5.18 10.81 -17.23
CA LYS A 316 5.86 9.51 -17.34
C LYS A 316 7.32 9.73 -17.72
N VAL A 317 8.21 9.23 -16.87
CA VAL A 317 9.67 9.35 -17.05
C VAL A 317 10.35 8.01 -17.25
N GLY A 318 9.67 6.90 -16.96
CA GLY A 318 10.21 5.56 -17.17
C GLY A 318 9.12 4.49 -17.15
N GLU A 319 9.45 3.33 -17.72
CA GLU A 319 8.63 2.14 -17.70
C GLU A 319 9.54 0.91 -17.67
N TRP A 320 9.08 -0.14 -16.99
CA TRP A 320 9.72 -1.43 -17.00
C TRP A 320 8.70 -2.55 -17.15
N ILE A 321 8.95 -3.45 -18.11
CA ILE A 321 8.13 -4.65 -18.33
C ILE A 321 8.84 -5.84 -17.69
N ILE A 322 8.13 -6.55 -16.83
CA ILE A 322 8.64 -7.72 -16.12
C ILE A 322 8.47 -8.93 -17.04
N LYS A 323 9.59 -9.57 -17.35
CA LYS A 323 9.57 -10.84 -18.09
C LYS A 323 9.15 -11.95 -17.13
N GLN A 324 7.97 -12.51 -17.37
CA GLN A 324 7.47 -13.71 -16.70
C GLN A 324 7.96 -14.96 -17.42
#